data_AF-A0A0G1QYB6-F1
#
_entry.id   AF-A0A0G1QYB6-F1
#
_cell.length_a   1.000
_cell.length_b   1.000
_cell.length_c   1.000
_cell.angle_alpha   90.00
_cell.angle_beta   90.00
_cell.angle_gamma   90.00
#
_symmetry.space_group_name_H-M   'P 1'
#
loop_
_entity.id
_entity.type
_entity.pdbx_description
1 polymer ?
#
loop_
_entity_poly.entity_id
_entity_poly.type
_entity_poly.pdbx_seq_one_letter_code
_entity_poly.pdbx_strand_id
1 'polypeptide(L)'
;PAFEGSEMKGELRKLLKDGIMVAHNAPFDIAMLKTEGLEVPRFIDTLRVARHLDAENKIPEYNLQFLRYYLDLDIEADAHDAEADVRVLEAVFKRLQAKMPDVQELIEISSRPTLFKNFIFGKYKGQPIADVARTDRRYLEWLLAQKSENEEAEEDWIFTLKHYLAI
;
A
#
# COMPACT_ATOMS: atom_id res chain seq x y z
N PRO A 1 12.03 -11.62 -25.84
CA PRO A 1 10.70 -12.27 -25.92
C PRO A 1 9.62 -11.27 -25.50
N ALA A 2 8.54 -11.13 -26.26
CA ALA A 2 7.38 -10.40 -25.77
C ALA A 2 6.80 -11.16 -24.55
N PHE A 3 6.33 -10.43 -23.54
CA PHE A 3 5.69 -11.04 -22.36
C PHE A 3 4.44 -11.85 -22.76
N GLU A 4 3.70 -11.36 -23.75
CA GLU A 4 2.57 -12.06 -24.35
C GLU A 4 2.97 -13.41 -24.97
N GLY A 5 2.23 -14.47 -24.63
CA GLY A 5 2.50 -15.82 -25.12
C GLY A 5 3.75 -16.51 -24.55
N SER A 6 4.46 -15.89 -23.60
CA SER A 6 5.63 -16.49 -22.95
C SER A 6 5.26 -17.57 -21.92
N GLU A 7 6.16 -18.53 -21.71
CA GLU A 7 6.06 -19.51 -20.62
C GLU A 7 5.94 -18.82 -19.25
N MET A 8 6.74 -17.76 -19.05
CA MET A 8 6.72 -16.92 -17.84
C MET A 8 5.33 -16.38 -17.52
N LYS A 9 4.59 -15.84 -18.51
CA LYS A 9 3.22 -15.35 -18.29
C LYS A 9 2.28 -16.49 -17.88
N GLY A 10 2.45 -17.67 -18.47
CA GLY A 10 1.69 -18.88 -18.12
C GLY A 10 1.94 -19.36 -16.70
N GLU A 11 3.20 -19.35 -16.26
CA GLU A 11 3.60 -19.69 -14.89
C GLU A 11 3.09 -18.66 -13.88
N LEU A 12 3.30 -17.37 -14.16
CA LEU A 12 2.85 -16.28 -13.29
C LEU A 12 1.33 -16.32 -13.10
N ARG A 13 0.56 -16.59 -14.16
CA ARG A 13 -0.89 -16.76 -14.06
C ARG A 13 -1.29 -17.88 -13.09
N LYS A 14 -0.57 -19.01 -13.09
CA LYS A 14 -0.84 -20.12 -12.15
C LYS A 14 -0.51 -19.71 -10.72
N LEU A 15 0.65 -19.08 -10.50
CA LEU A 15 1.07 -18.59 -9.19
C LEU A 15 0.08 -17.59 -8.59
N LEU A 16 -0.40 -16.63 -9.39
CA LEU A 16 -1.37 -15.63 -8.94
C LEU A 16 -2.74 -16.25 -8.61
N LYS A 17 -3.18 -17.24 -9.40
CA LYS A 17 -4.45 -17.94 -9.17
C LYS A 17 -4.43 -18.77 -7.88
N ASP A 18 -3.36 -19.53 -7.68
CA ASP A 18 -3.29 -20.53 -6.59
C ASP A 18 -2.66 -19.96 -5.31
N GLY A 19 -1.91 -18.87 -5.43
CA GLY A 19 -1.19 -18.21 -4.34
C GLY A 19 -1.89 -16.97 -3.77
N ILE A 20 -1.16 -16.28 -2.90
CA ILE A 20 -1.48 -14.96 -2.37
C ILE A 20 -0.30 -14.06 -2.74
N MET A 21 -0.54 -13.03 -3.54
CA MET A 21 0.52 -12.09 -3.91
C MET A 21 0.84 -11.19 -2.72
N VAL A 22 2.10 -11.11 -2.32
CA VAL A 22 2.54 -10.14 -1.31
C VAL A 22 3.24 -9.01 -2.05
N ALA A 23 2.86 -7.77 -1.76
CA ALA A 23 3.45 -6.58 -2.36
C ALA A 23 3.46 -5.42 -1.34
N HIS A 24 4.14 -4.33 -1.70
CA HIS A 24 4.15 -3.10 -0.93
C HIS A 24 3.56 -1.99 -1.78
N ASN A 25 2.38 -1.48 -1.40
CA ASN A 25 1.50 -0.71 -2.29
C ASN A 25 0.93 -1.60 -3.43
N ALA A 26 0.39 -2.76 -3.05
CA ALA A 26 -0.11 -3.79 -3.97
C ALA A 26 -1.04 -3.29 -5.10
N PRO A 27 -1.90 -2.27 -4.92
CA PRO A 27 -2.73 -1.75 -6.01
C PRO A 27 -1.92 -1.35 -7.26
N PHE A 28 -0.68 -0.87 -7.08
CA PHE A 28 0.20 -0.51 -8.20
C PHE A 28 0.59 -1.74 -9.03
N ASP A 29 1.12 -2.79 -8.40
CA ASP A 29 1.50 -4.03 -9.07
C ASP A 29 0.29 -4.72 -9.71
N ILE A 30 -0.86 -4.69 -9.04
CA ILE A 30 -2.12 -5.25 -9.55
C ILE A 30 -2.57 -4.51 -10.82
N ALA A 31 -2.49 -3.18 -10.84
CA ALA A 31 -2.83 -2.40 -12.03
C ALA A 31 -1.93 -2.76 -13.22
N MET A 32 -0.62 -2.90 -13.00
CA MET A 32 0.34 -3.33 -14.02
C MET A 32 0.07 -4.77 -14.52
N LEU A 33 -0.24 -5.70 -13.62
CA LEU A 33 -0.58 -7.08 -14.01
C LEU A 33 -1.89 -7.13 -14.81
N LYS A 34 -2.86 -6.27 -14.46
CA LYS A 34 -4.13 -6.15 -15.16
C LYS A 34 -3.96 -5.64 -16.60
N THR A 35 -3.04 -4.70 -16.86
CA THR A 35 -2.75 -4.27 -18.24
C THR A 35 -2.20 -5.40 -19.10
N GLU A 36 -1.58 -6.40 -18.48
CA GLU A 36 -1.10 -7.62 -19.13
C GLU A 36 -2.14 -8.76 -19.17
N GLY A 37 -3.38 -8.53 -18.76
CA GLY A 37 -4.44 -9.54 -18.74
C GLY A 37 -4.21 -10.64 -17.68
N LEU A 38 -3.57 -10.29 -16.57
CA LEU A 38 -3.44 -11.15 -15.39
C LEU A 38 -4.33 -10.64 -14.26
N GLU A 39 -4.89 -11.57 -13.50
CA GLU A 39 -5.74 -11.29 -12.34
C GLU A 39 -5.01 -11.67 -11.06
N VAL A 40 -5.22 -10.88 -10.00
CA VAL A 40 -4.67 -11.12 -8.67
C VAL A 40 -5.84 -11.28 -7.68
N PRO A 41 -6.39 -12.49 -7.51
CA PRO A 41 -7.59 -12.70 -6.72
C PRO A 41 -7.36 -12.55 -5.21
N ARG A 42 -6.13 -12.76 -4.74
CA ARG A 42 -5.75 -12.64 -3.32
C ARG A 42 -4.41 -11.95 -3.21
N PHE A 43 -4.33 -10.95 -2.35
CA PHE A 43 -3.11 -10.23 -2.10
C PHE A 43 -2.98 -9.75 -0.65
N ILE A 44 -1.75 -9.49 -0.24
CA ILE A 44 -1.38 -8.81 0.99
C ILE A 44 -0.58 -7.57 0.61
N ASP A 45 -1.06 -6.41 1.05
CA ASP A 45 -0.38 -5.14 0.93
C ASP A 45 0.31 -4.80 2.25
N THR A 46 1.63 -4.99 2.29
CA THR A 46 2.43 -4.71 3.48
C THR A 46 2.39 -3.23 3.89
N LEU A 47 2.10 -2.30 2.96
CA LEU A 47 1.91 -0.89 3.28
C LEU A 47 0.65 -0.67 4.13
N ARG A 48 -0.48 -1.23 3.69
CA ARG A 48 -1.76 -1.15 4.42
C ARG A 48 -1.68 -1.86 5.76
N VAL A 49 -1.07 -3.04 5.80
CA VAL A 49 -0.86 -3.79 7.05
C VAL A 49 0.04 -3.02 8.03
N ALA A 50 1.15 -2.43 7.56
CA ALA A 50 2.05 -1.66 8.43
C ALA A 50 1.33 -0.45 9.05
N ARG A 51 0.52 0.27 8.27
CA ARG A 51 -0.30 1.39 8.77
C ARG A 51 -1.37 0.92 9.75
N HIS A 52 -2.04 -0.20 9.45
CA HIS A 52 -3.05 -0.77 10.36
C HIS A 52 -2.46 -1.11 11.73
N LEU A 53 -1.28 -1.74 11.75
CA LEU A 53 -0.59 -2.11 12.99
C LEU A 53 -0.02 -0.90 13.75
N ASP A 54 0.14 0.25 13.10
CA ASP A 54 0.60 1.48 13.72
C ASP A 54 -0.57 2.43 14.04
N ALA A 55 -1.48 1.97 14.91
CA ALA A 55 -2.68 2.71 15.26
C ALA A 55 -2.42 4.11 15.85
N GLU A 56 -1.23 4.34 16.40
CA GLU A 56 -0.79 5.60 17.00
C GLU A 56 -0.01 6.51 16.04
N ASN A 57 0.20 6.10 14.77
CA ASN A 57 1.03 6.81 13.78
C ASN A 57 2.44 7.14 14.31
N LYS A 58 3.10 6.17 14.97
CA LYS A 58 4.46 6.33 15.50
C LYS A 58 5.51 6.26 14.40
N ILE A 59 5.23 5.53 13.32
CA ILE A 59 6.16 5.37 12.20
C ILE A 59 6.09 6.62 11.32
N PRO A 60 7.21 7.34 11.10
CA PRO A 60 7.20 8.58 10.31
C PRO A 60 6.85 8.39 8.83
N GLU A 61 7.31 7.30 8.23
CA GLU A 61 7.11 6.97 6.82
C GLU A 61 6.94 5.46 6.65
N TYR A 62 6.21 5.05 5.62
CA TYR A 62 5.92 3.62 5.40
C TYR A 62 6.48 3.10 4.08
N ASN A 63 7.33 3.86 3.37
CA ASN A 63 7.97 3.31 2.17
C ASN A 63 8.88 2.12 2.56
N LEU A 64 9.03 1.18 1.63
CA LEU A 64 9.64 -0.13 1.90
C LEU A 64 11.05 -0.01 2.51
N GLN A 65 11.88 0.88 1.97
CA GLN A 65 13.26 1.09 2.43
C GLN A 65 13.30 1.78 3.80
N PHE A 66 12.39 2.71 4.09
CA PHE A 66 12.25 3.28 5.42
C PHE A 66 11.86 2.21 6.44
N LEU A 67 10.89 1.35 6.11
CA LEU A 67 10.49 0.25 6.98
C LEU A 67 11.63 -0.73 7.25
N ARG A 68 12.50 -1.00 6.26
CA ARG A 68 13.72 -1.80 6.44
C ARG A 68 14.58 -1.25 7.58
N TYR A 69 14.96 0.02 7.49
CA TYR A 69 15.79 0.68 8.49
C TYR A 69 15.07 0.82 9.83
N TYR A 70 13.80 1.23 9.82
CA TYR A 70 13.01 1.47 11.03
C TYR A 70 12.77 0.19 11.83
N LEU A 71 12.59 -0.94 11.16
CA LEU A 71 12.35 -2.24 11.80
C LEU A 71 13.63 -3.00 12.16
N ASP A 72 14.79 -2.39 11.89
CA ASP A 72 16.14 -2.93 12.09
C ASP A 72 16.33 -4.28 11.38
N LEU A 73 15.97 -4.31 10.09
CA LEU A 73 16.07 -5.52 9.26
C LEU A 73 17.46 -5.58 8.61
N ASP A 74 18.28 -6.52 9.06
CA ASP A 74 19.62 -6.78 8.52
C ASP A 74 19.53 -7.54 7.18
N ILE A 75 19.26 -6.78 6.11
CA ILE A 75 19.22 -7.26 4.73
C ILE A 75 20.26 -6.49 3.95
N GLU A 76 21.34 -7.17 3.56
CA GLU A 76 22.27 -6.69 2.53
C GLU A 76 21.47 -6.45 1.25
N ALA A 77 21.23 -5.17 0.97
CA ALA A 77 20.53 -4.76 -0.21
C ALA A 77 21.33 -3.60 -0.81
N ASP A 78 22.06 -3.92 -1.88
CA ASP A 78 22.41 -2.91 -2.87
C ASP A 78 21.08 -2.38 -3.41
N ALA A 79 20.74 -1.15 -3.03
CA ALA A 79 19.53 -0.50 -3.50
C ALA A 79 19.56 -0.46 -5.04
N HIS A 80 18.44 -0.82 -5.67
CA HIS A 80 18.16 -0.83 -7.12
C HIS A 80 18.21 -2.16 -7.89
N ASP A 81 18.26 -3.32 -7.21
CA ASP A 81 17.92 -4.62 -7.84
C ASP A 81 16.51 -5.05 -7.43
N ALA A 82 15.71 -5.53 -8.39
CA ALA A 82 14.38 -6.09 -8.13
C ALA A 82 14.45 -7.25 -7.12
N GLU A 83 15.55 -8.02 -7.12
CA GLU A 83 15.76 -9.07 -6.13
C GLU A 83 15.96 -8.51 -4.70
N ALA A 84 16.70 -7.41 -4.57
CA ALA A 84 16.94 -6.75 -3.28
C ALA A 84 15.63 -6.23 -2.68
N ASP A 85 14.77 -5.59 -3.49
CA ASP A 85 13.47 -5.10 -3.03
C ASP A 85 12.54 -6.27 -2.63
N VAL A 86 12.57 -7.41 -3.34
CA VAL A 86 11.81 -8.62 -2.95
C VAL A 86 12.29 -9.18 -1.60
N ARG A 87 13.61 -9.22 -1.34
CA ARG A 87 14.14 -9.68 -0.04
C ARG A 87 13.71 -8.76 1.11
N VAL A 88 13.71 -7.45 0.88
CA VAL A 88 13.24 -6.47 1.87
C VAL A 88 11.73 -6.62 2.10
N LEU A 89 10.94 -6.77 1.03
CA LEU A 89 9.50 -7.03 1.10
C LEU A 89 9.20 -8.30 1.92
N GLU A 90 9.91 -9.40 1.67
CA GLU A 90 9.75 -10.64 2.40
C GLU A 90 10.05 -10.45 3.90
N ALA A 91 11.14 -9.76 4.23
CA ALA A 91 11.52 -9.49 5.62
C ALA A 91 10.50 -8.60 6.34
N VAL A 92 10.01 -7.54 5.69
CA VAL A 92 8.94 -6.68 6.21
C VAL A 92 7.67 -7.51 6.40
N PHE A 93 7.25 -8.30 5.42
CA PHE A 93 6.08 -9.17 5.53
C PHE A 93 6.19 -10.12 6.73
N LYS A 94 7.31 -10.83 6.89
CA LYS A 94 7.56 -11.72 8.03
C LYS A 94 7.44 -10.98 9.37
N ARG A 95 7.97 -9.76 9.46
CA ARG A 95 7.87 -8.91 10.67
C ARG A 95 6.44 -8.51 10.98
N LEU A 96 5.64 -8.19 9.97
CA LEU A 96 4.22 -7.85 10.13
C LEU A 96 3.38 -9.08 10.49
N GLN A 97 3.59 -10.21 9.80
CA GLN A 97 2.92 -11.48 10.07
C GLN A 97 3.23 -12.01 11.48
N ALA A 98 4.44 -11.78 12.00
CA ALA A 98 4.74 -12.13 13.39
C ALA A 98 3.90 -11.34 14.41
N LYS A 99 3.44 -10.13 14.06
CA LYS A 99 2.52 -9.32 14.89
C LYS A 99 1.05 -9.66 14.65
N MET A 100 0.71 -10.10 13.44
CA MET A 100 -0.64 -10.48 13.02
C MET A 100 -0.58 -11.83 12.28
N PRO A 101 -0.65 -12.96 13.01
CA PRO A 101 -0.43 -14.28 12.43
C PRO A 101 -1.55 -14.77 11.49
N ASP A 102 -2.76 -14.21 11.61
CA ASP A 102 -3.89 -14.63 10.77
C ASP A 102 -3.76 -14.04 9.35
N VAL A 103 -3.48 -14.92 8.39
CA VAL A 103 -3.35 -14.57 6.97
C VAL A 103 -4.67 -14.02 6.40
N GLN A 104 -5.83 -14.45 6.89
CA GLN A 104 -7.11 -13.94 6.41
C GLN A 104 -7.32 -12.48 6.83
N GLU A 105 -6.90 -12.13 8.05
CA GLU A 105 -6.95 -10.76 8.54
C GLU A 105 -6.02 -9.84 7.72
N LEU A 106 -4.82 -10.33 7.36
CA LEU A 106 -3.90 -9.60 6.48
C LEU A 106 -4.52 -9.33 5.09
N ILE A 107 -5.20 -10.32 4.50
CA ILE A 107 -5.91 -10.16 3.22
C ILE A 107 -7.07 -9.17 3.37
N GLU A 108 -7.86 -9.26 4.44
CA GLU A 108 -8.99 -8.37 4.69
C GLU A 108 -8.56 -6.91 4.79
N ILE A 109 -7.51 -6.62 5.58
CA ILE A 109 -6.93 -5.28 5.70
C ILE A 109 -6.43 -4.78 4.34
N SER A 110 -5.76 -5.65 3.59
CA SER A 110 -5.20 -5.30 2.28
C SER A 110 -6.28 -4.98 1.24
N SER A 111 -7.46 -5.60 1.36
CA SER A 111 -8.59 -5.40 0.45
C SER A 111 -9.32 -4.05 0.64
N ARG A 112 -8.98 -3.27 1.67
CA ARG A 112 -9.69 -2.03 2.03
C ARG A 112 -8.76 -0.83 1.95
N PRO A 113 -9.25 0.35 1.51
CA PRO A 113 -8.46 1.56 1.53
C PRO A 113 -8.05 1.96 2.96
N THR A 114 -6.87 2.54 3.10
CA THR A 114 -6.40 3.06 4.39
C THR A 114 -7.15 4.34 4.76
N LEU A 115 -7.63 4.45 6.00
CA LEU A 115 -8.08 5.73 6.57
C LEU A 115 -6.92 6.46 7.25
N PHE A 116 -6.45 7.57 6.66
CA PHE A 116 -5.42 8.39 7.31
C PHE A 116 -6.01 9.24 8.44
N LYS A 117 -5.23 9.46 9.49
CA LYS A 117 -5.62 10.35 10.60
C LYS A 117 -4.97 11.73 10.51
N ASN A 118 -3.76 11.80 9.94
CA ASN A 118 -2.96 13.01 9.82
C ASN A 118 -2.55 13.25 8.37
N PHE A 119 -2.38 14.51 7.99
CA PHE A 119 -1.76 14.84 6.71
C PHE A 119 -0.28 14.44 6.72
N ILE A 120 0.16 13.71 5.70
CA ILE A 120 1.58 13.31 5.55
C ILE A 120 2.34 14.22 4.57
N PHE A 121 1.62 15.14 3.90
CA PHE A 121 2.17 16.09 2.92
C PHE A 121 1.41 17.42 2.92
N GLY A 122 1.93 18.37 2.13
CA GLY A 122 1.23 19.62 1.82
C GLY A 122 1.17 20.62 2.98
N LYS A 123 0.29 21.62 2.83
CA LYS A 123 0.14 22.77 3.74
C LYS A 123 -0.05 22.37 5.21
N TYR A 124 -0.77 21.28 5.45
CA TYR A 124 -1.18 20.83 6.79
C TYR A 124 -0.39 19.60 7.29
N LYS A 125 0.79 19.32 6.73
CA LYS A 125 1.62 18.16 7.13
C LYS A 125 1.76 18.07 8.66
N GLY A 126 1.48 16.88 9.19
CA GLY A 126 1.49 16.55 10.62
C GLY A 126 0.15 16.80 11.34
N GLN A 127 -0.74 17.63 10.80
CA GLN A 127 -1.99 17.99 11.47
C GLN A 127 -3.07 16.91 11.30
N PRO A 128 -3.95 16.72 12.31
CA PRO A 128 -5.10 15.82 12.19
C PRO A 128 -6.05 16.26 11.08
N ILE A 129 -6.43 15.33 10.20
CA ILE A 129 -7.33 15.61 9.08
C ILE A 129 -8.71 16.03 9.60
N ALA A 130 -9.15 15.45 10.72
CA ALA A 130 -10.39 15.84 11.40
C ALA A 130 -10.43 17.32 11.80
N ASP A 131 -9.29 17.87 12.26
CA ASP A 131 -9.21 19.28 12.67
C ASP A 131 -9.23 20.19 11.45
N VAL A 132 -8.46 19.84 10.41
CA VAL A 132 -8.47 20.59 9.15
C VAL A 132 -9.85 20.54 8.48
N ALA A 133 -10.58 19.43 8.57
CA ALA A 133 -11.95 19.33 8.07
C ALA A 133 -12.90 20.34 8.75
N ARG A 134 -12.64 20.68 10.02
CA ARG A 134 -13.42 21.68 10.78
C ARG A 134 -12.97 23.11 10.49
N THR A 135 -11.67 23.33 10.33
CA THR A 135 -11.11 24.70 10.20
C THR A 135 -10.96 25.17 8.76
N ASP A 136 -10.72 24.26 7.82
CA ASP A 136 -10.50 24.52 6.38
C ASP A 136 -11.06 23.38 5.52
N ARG A 137 -12.37 23.18 5.59
CA ARG A 137 -13.08 22.17 4.78
C ARG A 137 -12.81 22.33 3.27
N ARG A 138 -12.70 23.57 2.79
CA ARG A 138 -12.47 23.87 1.36
C ARG A 138 -11.14 23.30 0.85
N TYR A 139 -10.13 23.23 1.70
CA TYR A 139 -8.88 22.55 1.35
C TYR A 139 -9.07 21.05 1.11
N LEU A 140 -9.89 20.37 1.93
CA LEU A 140 -10.20 18.95 1.71
C LEU A 140 -10.99 18.74 0.42
N GLU A 141 -11.94 19.62 0.11
CA GLU A 141 -12.72 19.57 -1.13
C GLU A 141 -11.83 19.76 -2.37
N TRP A 142 -10.93 20.76 -2.32
CA TRP A 142 -9.93 20.97 -3.38
C TRP A 142 -9.01 19.76 -3.52
N LEU A 143 -8.50 19.24 -2.41
CA LEU A 143 -7.58 18.10 -2.45
C LEU A 143 -8.29 16.85 -2.98
N LEU A 144 -9.55 16.62 -2.61
CA LEU A 144 -10.35 15.52 -3.14
C LEU A 144 -10.48 15.65 -4.67
N ALA A 145 -10.82 16.84 -5.17
CA ALA A 145 -10.91 17.07 -6.61
C ALA A 145 -9.59 16.77 -7.34
N GLN A 146 -8.45 17.19 -6.77
CA GLN A 146 -7.12 16.87 -7.33
C GLN A 146 -6.83 15.37 -7.31
N LYS A 147 -7.13 14.67 -6.21
CA LYS A 147 -6.87 13.23 -6.08
C LYS A 147 -7.77 12.39 -6.98
N SER A 148 -9.00 12.83 -7.22
CA SER A 148 -9.92 12.20 -8.16
C SER A 148 -9.46 12.22 -9.62
N GLU A 149 -8.43 12.99 -9.99
CA GLU A 149 -7.84 12.92 -11.33
C GLU A 149 -7.10 11.60 -11.59
N ASN A 150 -6.70 10.89 -10.53
CA ASN A 150 -6.04 9.58 -10.61
C ASN A 150 -6.56 8.64 -9.51
N GLU A 151 -7.83 8.21 -9.66
CA GLU A 151 -8.53 7.46 -8.62
C GLU A 151 -7.84 6.15 -8.22
N GLU A 152 -7.25 5.43 -9.19
CA GLU A 152 -6.59 4.14 -8.94
C GLU A 152 -5.34 4.31 -8.06
N ALA A 153 -4.53 5.33 -8.29
CA ALA A 153 -3.31 5.57 -7.52
C ALA A 153 -3.58 6.27 -6.17
N GLU A 154 -4.72 6.95 -6.04
CA GLU A 154 -5.03 7.81 -4.89
C GLU A 154 -6.20 7.31 -4.05
N GLU A 155 -6.60 6.05 -4.23
CA GLU A 155 -7.75 5.41 -3.57
C GLU A 155 -7.80 5.67 -2.05
N ASP A 156 -6.68 5.45 -1.34
CA ASP A 156 -6.57 5.65 0.11
C ASP A 156 -6.88 7.12 0.51
N TRP A 157 -6.37 8.08 -0.26
CA TRP A 157 -6.62 9.50 0.01
C TRP A 157 -8.04 9.91 -0.32
N ILE A 158 -8.59 9.43 -1.43
CA ILE A 158 -9.99 9.68 -1.82
C ILE A 158 -10.93 9.14 -0.74
N PHE A 159 -10.72 7.90 -0.31
CA PHE A 159 -11.49 7.28 0.77
C PHE A 159 -11.41 8.10 2.06
N THR A 160 -10.20 8.49 2.45
CA THR A 160 -9.96 9.31 3.63
C THR A 160 -10.69 10.66 3.54
N LEU A 161 -10.57 11.37 2.43
CA LEU A 161 -11.16 12.70 2.27
C LEU A 161 -12.68 12.63 2.25
N LYS A 162 -13.26 11.66 1.54
CA LYS A 162 -14.71 11.40 1.55
C LYS A 162 -15.23 11.11 2.96
N HIS A 163 -14.52 10.28 3.73
CA HIS A 163 -14.85 9.99 5.12
C HIS A 163 -14.93 11.27 5.98
N TYR A 164 -13.91 12.14 5.96
CA TYR A 164 -13.92 13.37 6.76
C TYR A 164 -14.85 14.46 6.22
N LEU A 165 -15.16 14.43 4.92
CA LEU A 165 -16.14 15.33 4.31
C LEU A 165 -17.58 14.85 4.51
N ALA A 166 -17.77 13.61 4.95
CA ALA A 166 -19.05 12.90 5.11
C ALA A 166 -19.85 12.82 3.78
N ILE A 167 -19.19 12.39 2.71
CA ILE A 167 -19.77 12.23 1.36
C ILE A 167 -19.42 10.89 0.72
#